data_AF-A0A497SRJ6-F1
#
_entry.id   AF-A0A497SRJ6-F1
#
_cell.length_a   1.000
_cell.length_b   1.000
_cell.length_c   1.000
_cell.angle_alpha   90.00
_cell.angle_beta   90.00
_cell.angle_gamma   90.00
#
_symmetry.space_group_name_H-M   'P 1'
#
loop_
_entity.id
_entity.type
_entity.pdbx_description
1 polymer ?
#
loop_
_entity_poly.entity_id
_entity_poly.type
_entity_poly.pdbx_seq_one_letter_code
_entity_poly.pdbx_strand_id
1 'polypeptide(L)'
;MKGTNLRKGIVNAKDLVYILLIPVMLIVMVLVFANFEITTPSAFYRGVTGEDVNLSTNGTWVSLSHCEQGLVNDTDYPVKVYNSTTTLVEDTNYEVDYTNCKVRLIDNSSFGVYDCDYYYKGQGYASYEKTADQSYNAFSIASIVPLVIIAVVVIGILLKAFVF
;
A
#
# COMPACT_ATOMS: atom_id res chain seq x y z
N MET A 1 10.64 74.60 5.17
CA MET A 1 10.34 73.41 5.99
C MET A 1 9.00 72.84 5.54
N LYS A 2 8.98 71.67 4.88
CA LYS A 2 7.75 70.99 4.48
C LYS A 2 7.82 69.58 5.06
N GLY A 3 7.15 69.39 6.20
CA GLY A 3 7.15 68.12 6.93
C GLY A 3 6.33 67.07 6.19
N THR A 4 6.98 66.03 5.71
CA THR A 4 6.37 64.81 5.21
C THR A 4 5.77 64.02 6.38
N ASN A 5 4.46 64.10 6.55
CA ASN A 5 3.74 63.18 7.41
C ASN A 5 3.69 61.80 6.74
N LEU A 6 4.61 60.92 7.12
CA LEU A 6 4.49 59.48 6.90
C LEU A 6 3.27 58.99 7.69
N ARG A 7 2.14 58.75 7.00
CA ARG A 7 1.02 58.00 7.57
C ARG A 7 1.53 56.60 7.91
N LYS A 8 1.71 56.35 9.21
CA LYS A 8 1.96 55.03 9.77
C LYS A 8 0.76 54.15 9.40
N GLY A 9 0.94 53.27 8.41
CA GLY A 9 -0.09 52.31 8.01
C GLY A 9 -0.45 51.46 9.22
N ILE A 10 -1.68 51.60 9.71
CA ILE A 10 -2.22 50.75 10.76
C ILE A 10 -2.49 49.40 10.08
N VAL A 11 -1.56 48.45 10.22
CA VAL A 11 -1.82 47.07 9.82
C VAL A 11 -2.93 46.57 10.74
N ASN A 12 -4.09 46.25 10.16
CA ASN A 12 -5.22 45.75 10.94
C ASN A 12 -4.83 44.39 11.52
N ALA A 13 -5.15 44.10 12.78
CA ALA A 13 -4.80 42.82 13.42
C ALA A 13 -5.30 41.62 12.60
N LYS A 14 -6.43 41.79 11.89
CA LYS A 14 -6.98 40.83 10.92
C LYS A 14 -6.04 40.57 9.74
N ASP A 15 -5.41 41.61 9.20
CA ASP A 15 -4.46 41.49 8.08
C ASP A 15 -3.17 40.80 8.55
N LEU A 16 -2.74 41.05 9.79
CA LEU A 16 -1.59 40.39 10.40
C LEU A 16 -1.85 38.88 10.61
N VAL A 17 -3.07 38.51 11.00
CA VAL A 17 -3.50 37.12 11.13
C VAL A 17 -3.44 36.39 9.79
N TYR A 18 -3.87 37.00 8.68
CA TYR A 18 -3.76 36.39 7.35
C TYR A 18 -2.30 36.27 6.88
N ILE A 19 -1.49 37.31 7.10
CA ILE A 19 -0.06 37.31 6.75
C ILE A 19 0.71 36.21 7.50
N LEU A 20 0.26 35.84 8.71
CA LEU A 20 0.91 34.79 9.50
C LEU A 20 0.30 33.39 9.27
N LEU A 21 -1.02 33.28 9.11
CA LEU A 21 -1.70 31.99 8.90
C LEU A 21 -1.32 31.35 7.56
N ILE A 22 -1.24 32.14 6.49
CA ILE A 22 -0.94 31.63 5.15
C ILE A 22 0.43 30.92 5.11
N PRO A 23 1.55 31.52 5.56
CA PRO A 23 2.84 30.83 5.57
C PRO A 23 2.87 29.65 6.54
N VAL A 24 2.19 29.72 7.69
CA VAL A 24 2.09 28.57 8.61
C VAL A 24 1.35 27.40 7.96
N MET A 25 0.22 27.66 7.29
CA MET A 25 -0.54 26.65 6.56
C MET A 25 0.26 26.05 5.40
N LEU A 26 1.04 26.88 4.68
CA LEU A 26 1.94 26.40 3.63
C LEU A 26 3.06 25.52 4.20
N ILE A 27 3.66 25.89 5.32
CA ILE A 27 4.69 25.08 6.00
C ILE A 27 4.09 23.75 6.46
N VAL A 28 2.90 23.76 7.06
CA VAL A 28 2.20 22.53 7.47
C VAL A 28 1.89 21.67 6.25
N MET A 29 1.40 22.23 5.15
CA MET A 29 1.19 21.49 3.90
C MET A 29 2.48 20.86 3.39
N VAL A 30 3.57 21.61 3.28
CA VAL A 30 4.86 21.09 2.81
C VAL A 30 5.38 19.99 3.73
N LEU A 31 5.28 20.14 5.05
CA LEU A 31 5.70 19.12 6.01
C LEU A 31 4.81 17.88 5.94
N VAL A 32 3.50 18.04 5.78
CA VAL A 32 2.58 16.92 5.53
C VAL A 32 3.01 16.19 4.26
N PHE A 33 3.17 16.89 3.14
CA PHE A 33 3.59 16.31 1.84
C PHE A 33 4.99 15.69 1.86
N ALA A 34 5.94 16.25 2.62
CA ALA A 34 7.31 15.75 2.72
C ALA A 34 7.44 14.51 3.61
N ASN A 35 6.56 14.35 4.59
CA ASN A 35 6.49 13.16 5.44
C ASN A 35 5.51 12.10 4.91
N PHE A 36 5.00 12.25 3.68
CA PHE A 36 4.40 11.11 2.99
C PHE A 36 5.51 10.10 2.73
N GLU A 37 5.41 8.94 3.37
CA GLU A 37 6.20 7.78 2.99
C GLU A 37 5.85 7.46 1.53
N ILE A 38 6.82 7.65 0.63
CA ILE A 38 6.71 7.33 -0.81
C ILE A 38 6.70 5.80 -1.01
N THR A 39 6.82 5.04 0.07
CA THR A 39 6.88 3.59 0.08
C THR A 39 6.19 3.10 1.34
N THR A 40 4.98 2.56 1.20
CA THR A 40 4.40 1.70 2.24
C THR A 40 4.63 0.24 1.84
N PRO A 41 4.66 -0.70 2.80
CA PRO A 41 4.64 -2.12 2.47
C PRO A 41 3.30 -2.43 1.80
N SER A 42 3.30 -2.44 0.47
CA SER A 42 2.17 -2.89 -0.31
C SER A 42 2.33 -4.39 -0.54
N ALA A 43 1.29 -5.16 -0.23
CA ALA A 43 1.22 -6.56 -0.59
C ALA A 43 1.06 -6.66 -2.12
N PHE A 44 2.18 -6.68 -2.84
CA PHE A 44 2.16 -6.95 -4.28
C PHE A 44 2.07 -8.46 -4.49
N TYR A 45 1.09 -8.88 -5.29
CA TYR A 45 1.01 -10.25 -5.76
C TYR A 45 2.02 -10.43 -6.90
N ARG A 46 2.86 -11.46 -6.78
CA ARG A 46 3.80 -11.85 -7.83
C ARG A 46 3.31 -13.14 -8.46
N GLY A 47 3.21 -13.15 -9.79
CA GLY A 47 2.85 -14.34 -10.55
C GLY A 47 4.07 -15.20 -10.87
N VAL A 48 3.90 -16.51 -10.76
CA VAL A 48 4.77 -17.54 -11.32
C VAL A 48 3.96 -18.26 -12.39
N THR A 49 4.59 -18.56 -13.51
CA THR A 49 3.96 -19.24 -14.64
C THR A 49 4.84 -20.40 -15.08
N GLY A 50 4.24 -21.59 -15.24
CA GLY A 50 4.92 -22.80 -15.70
C GLY A 50 5.98 -23.31 -14.73
N GLU A 51 5.75 -23.29 -13.42
CA GLU A 51 6.64 -23.97 -12.50
C GLU A 51 6.43 -25.49 -12.57
N ASP A 52 7.50 -26.22 -12.90
CA ASP A 52 7.50 -27.68 -12.89
C ASP A 52 7.32 -28.23 -11.46
N VAL A 53 6.21 -28.92 -11.23
CA VAL A 53 5.92 -29.67 -9.99
C VAL A 53 5.72 -31.15 -10.29
N ASN A 54 6.49 -31.99 -9.59
CA ASN A 54 6.39 -33.45 -9.74
C ASN A 54 5.32 -34.02 -8.80
N LEU A 55 4.14 -34.29 -9.35
CA LEU A 55 3.00 -34.89 -8.65
C LEU A 55 2.94 -36.39 -8.94
N SER A 56 3.74 -37.16 -8.20
CA SER A 56 3.97 -38.59 -8.48
C SER A 56 2.94 -39.54 -7.87
N THR A 57 2.12 -39.08 -6.91
CA THR A 57 1.08 -39.91 -6.26
C THR A 57 0.02 -39.04 -5.57
N ASN A 58 -1.15 -39.61 -5.33
CA ASN A 58 -2.23 -38.95 -4.59
C ASN A 58 -1.86 -38.79 -3.10
N GLY A 59 -2.32 -37.69 -2.49
CA GLY A 59 -2.16 -37.38 -1.07
C GLY A 59 -0.80 -36.80 -0.66
N THR A 60 0.20 -36.78 -1.55
CA THR A 60 1.55 -36.27 -1.25
C THR A 60 1.67 -34.78 -1.55
N TRP A 61 2.04 -34.00 -0.54
CA TRP A 61 2.27 -32.55 -0.68
C TRP A 61 3.63 -32.25 -1.31
N VAL A 62 3.61 -31.39 -2.33
CA VAL A 62 4.78 -30.88 -3.05
C VAL A 62 4.86 -29.38 -2.85
N SER A 63 6.05 -28.86 -2.54
CA SER A 63 6.24 -27.43 -2.24
C SER A 63 6.55 -26.64 -3.51
N LEU A 64 5.98 -25.44 -3.60
CA LEU A 64 6.26 -24.47 -4.64
C LEU A 64 7.48 -23.62 -4.24
N SER A 65 8.29 -23.25 -5.22
CA SER A 65 9.67 -22.78 -5.01
C SER A 65 9.78 -21.31 -4.60
N HIS A 66 8.79 -20.48 -4.95
CA HIS A 66 8.92 -19.02 -4.88
C HIS A 66 8.12 -18.37 -3.74
N CYS A 67 7.44 -19.17 -2.93
CA CYS A 67 6.42 -18.71 -2.00
C CYS A 67 6.91 -18.82 -0.55
N GLU A 68 7.45 -17.72 0.01
CA GLU A 68 7.90 -17.68 1.40
C GLU A 68 6.82 -17.17 2.38
N GLN A 69 5.79 -16.47 1.87
CA GLN A 69 4.78 -15.79 2.69
C GLN A 69 3.34 -16.25 2.42
N GLY A 70 3.19 -17.40 1.79
CA GLY A 70 1.88 -17.94 1.41
C GLY A 70 1.43 -17.47 0.02
N LEU A 71 0.54 -18.27 -0.54
CA LEU A 71 -0.12 -18.05 -1.82
C LEU A 71 -1.27 -17.06 -1.65
N VAL A 72 -1.67 -16.43 -2.74
CA VAL A 72 -2.88 -15.64 -2.81
C VAL A 72 -4.08 -16.59 -2.87
N ASN A 73 -4.98 -16.51 -1.91
CA ASN A 73 -6.25 -17.25 -1.90
C ASN A 73 -7.37 -16.31 -2.32
N ASP A 74 -7.48 -16.08 -3.63
CA ASP A 74 -8.43 -15.17 -4.25
C ASP A 74 -8.90 -15.78 -5.58
N THR A 75 -10.19 -15.70 -5.88
CA THR A 75 -10.78 -16.22 -7.11
C THR A 75 -10.25 -15.53 -8.37
N ASP A 76 -9.74 -14.30 -8.24
CA ASP A 76 -9.12 -13.58 -9.37
C ASP A 76 -7.69 -14.07 -9.66
N TYR A 77 -7.07 -14.79 -8.71
CA TYR A 77 -5.68 -15.26 -8.78
C TYR A 77 -5.55 -16.74 -8.38
N PRO A 78 -6.27 -17.66 -9.07
CA PRO A 78 -6.27 -19.06 -8.69
C PRO A 78 -4.91 -19.70 -8.96
N VAL A 79 -4.57 -20.71 -8.16
CA VAL A 79 -3.53 -21.67 -8.54
C VAL A 79 -4.07 -22.50 -9.70
N LYS A 80 -3.23 -22.78 -10.70
CA LYS A 80 -3.59 -23.62 -11.83
C LYS A 80 -2.54 -24.69 -11.99
N VAL A 81 -2.98 -25.94 -11.95
CA VAL A 81 -2.12 -27.10 -12.20
C VAL A 81 -2.55 -27.73 -13.52
N TYR A 82 -1.63 -27.85 -14.46
CA TYR A 82 -1.93 -28.38 -15.79
C TYR A 82 -0.73 -29.08 -16.40
N ASN A 83 -0.95 -29.79 -17.49
CA ASN A 83 0.10 -30.30 -18.36
C ASN A 83 -0.32 -30.04 -19.81
N SER A 84 0.43 -30.57 -20.77
CA SER A 84 0.16 -30.37 -22.20
C SER A 84 -1.19 -30.92 -22.69
N THR A 85 -1.87 -31.77 -21.93
CA THR A 85 -3.12 -32.44 -22.34
C THR A 85 -4.32 -32.13 -21.46
N THR A 86 -4.11 -31.68 -20.23
CA THR A 86 -5.16 -31.56 -19.21
C THR A 86 -4.88 -30.39 -18.27
N THR A 87 -5.93 -29.65 -17.92
CA THR A 87 -5.92 -28.71 -16.79
C THR A 87 -6.72 -29.34 -15.66
N LEU A 88 -6.10 -29.44 -14.49
CA LEU A 88 -6.71 -30.03 -13.31
C LEU A 88 -7.63 -29.01 -12.63
N VAL A 89 -8.66 -29.51 -11.95
CA VAL A 89 -9.63 -28.70 -11.21
C VAL A 89 -9.32 -28.80 -9.71
N GLU A 90 -9.21 -27.65 -9.04
CA GLU A 90 -8.99 -27.55 -7.59
C GLU A 90 -10.19 -28.15 -6.84
N ASP A 91 -9.94 -28.73 -5.67
CA ASP A 91 -10.90 -29.47 -4.82
C ASP A 91 -11.52 -30.72 -5.48
N THR A 92 -11.19 -31.00 -6.74
CA THR A 92 -11.63 -32.20 -7.46
C THR A 92 -10.45 -33.12 -7.74
N ASN A 93 -9.41 -32.60 -8.39
CA ASN A 93 -8.23 -33.37 -8.78
C ASN A 93 -7.03 -33.08 -7.87
N TYR A 94 -6.94 -31.87 -7.32
CA TYR A 94 -5.84 -31.43 -6.49
C TYR A 94 -6.29 -30.44 -5.42
N GLU A 95 -5.51 -30.32 -4.35
CA GLU A 95 -5.69 -29.35 -3.26
C GLU A 95 -4.46 -28.45 -3.17
N VAL A 96 -4.70 -27.25 -2.66
CA VAL A 96 -3.67 -26.24 -2.42
C VAL A 96 -3.62 -25.90 -0.94
N ASP A 97 -2.43 -25.99 -0.35
CA ASP A 97 -2.15 -25.38 0.94
C ASP A 97 -1.64 -23.95 0.70
N TYR A 98 -2.57 -23.00 0.72
CA TYR A 98 -2.28 -21.59 0.51
C TYR A 98 -1.35 -20.99 1.57
N THR A 99 -1.24 -21.61 2.75
CA THR A 99 -0.39 -21.10 3.84
C THR A 99 1.04 -21.60 3.70
N ASN A 100 1.21 -22.90 3.44
CA ASN A 100 2.52 -23.53 3.35
C ASN A 100 3.06 -23.66 1.91
N CYS A 101 2.35 -23.08 0.93
CA CYS A 101 2.74 -23.04 -0.47
C CYS A 101 2.93 -24.42 -1.10
N LYS A 102 1.96 -25.30 -0.87
CA LYS A 102 2.04 -26.68 -1.36
C LYS A 102 0.83 -27.04 -2.21
N VAL A 103 1.03 -27.99 -3.09
CA VAL A 103 -0.01 -28.60 -3.90
C VAL A 103 0.05 -30.12 -3.75
N ARG A 104 -1.09 -30.80 -3.79
CA ARG A 104 -1.16 -32.27 -3.83
C ARG A 104 -2.29 -32.73 -4.72
N LEU A 105 -2.16 -33.92 -5.31
CA LEU A 105 -3.29 -34.58 -5.97
C LEU A 105 -4.21 -35.22 -4.92
N ILE A 106 -5.53 -35.16 -5.14
CA ILE A 106 -6.55 -35.83 -4.31
C ILE A 106 -6.89 -37.17 -4.95
N ASP A 107 -7.49 -37.09 -6.14
CA ASP A 107 -7.96 -38.21 -6.93
C ASP A 107 -7.66 -37.92 -8.40
N ASN A 108 -6.49 -38.38 -8.84
CA ASN A 108 -6.06 -38.27 -10.22
C ASN A 108 -5.52 -39.62 -10.72
N SER A 109 -5.74 -39.88 -12.00
CA SER A 109 -5.31 -41.11 -12.69
C SER A 109 -3.98 -40.93 -13.42
N SER A 110 -3.52 -39.69 -13.59
CA SER A 110 -2.27 -39.34 -14.27
C SER A 110 -1.27 -38.72 -13.29
N PHE A 111 -0.04 -39.23 -13.28
CA PHE A 111 1.05 -38.78 -12.42
C PHE A 111 2.24 -38.33 -13.26
N GLY A 112 3.00 -37.37 -12.76
CA GLY A 112 4.18 -36.88 -13.45
C GLY A 112 4.48 -35.43 -13.14
N VAL A 113 5.22 -34.79 -14.04
CA VAL A 113 5.50 -33.36 -13.97
C VAL A 113 4.30 -32.60 -14.54
N TYR A 114 3.79 -31.65 -13.76
CA TYR A 114 2.77 -30.69 -14.14
C TYR A 114 3.37 -29.29 -14.07
N ASP A 115 2.87 -28.41 -14.91
CA ASP A 115 3.07 -26.97 -14.80
C ASP A 115 2.14 -26.40 -13.73
N CYS A 116 2.66 -25.50 -12.90
CA CYS A 116 1.88 -24.76 -11.92
C CYS A 116 2.01 -23.26 -12.14
N ASP A 117 0.87 -22.60 -12.36
CA ASP A 117 0.75 -21.14 -12.31
C ASP A 117 0.16 -20.75 -10.97
N TYR A 118 0.72 -19.72 -10.33
CA TYR A 118 0.21 -19.25 -9.05
C TYR A 118 0.64 -17.82 -8.76
N TYR A 119 -0.04 -17.19 -7.81
CA TYR A 119 0.35 -15.91 -7.26
C TYR A 119 0.74 -16.06 -5.79
N TYR A 120 1.80 -15.40 -5.38
CA TYR A 120 2.23 -15.36 -3.98
C TYR A 120 2.39 -13.92 -3.50
N LYS A 121 2.30 -13.74 -2.18
CA LYS A 121 2.53 -12.44 -1.55
C LYS A 121 4.02 -12.13 -1.59
N GLY A 122 4.41 -11.16 -2.41
CA GLY A 122 5.79 -10.69 -2.48
C GLY A 122 6.11 -9.66 -1.40
N GLN A 123 7.35 -9.65 -0.94
CA GLN A 123 7.95 -8.50 -0.25
C GLN A 123 8.58 -7.57 -1.30
N GLY A 124 8.20 -6.30 -1.30
CA GLY A 124 8.77 -5.31 -2.21
C GLY A 124 8.40 -3.89 -1.81
N TYR A 125 9.31 -2.95 -2.08
CA TYR A 125 9.04 -1.52 -2.05
C TYR A 125 8.69 -1.09 -3.47
N ALA A 126 7.46 -0.67 -3.73
CA ALA A 126 7.16 0.04 -4.96
C ALA A 126 7.24 1.54 -4.71
N SER A 127 7.94 2.26 -5.57
CA SER A 127 7.73 3.68 -5.77
C SER A 127 6.35 3.86 -6.42
N TYR A 128 5.43 4.56 -5.75
CA TYR A 128 4.11 4.88 -6.31
C TYR A 128 4.25 5.62 -7.65
N GLU A 129 3.93 4.99 -8.78
CA GLU A 129 3.50 5.72 -9.96
C GLU A 129 2.06 6.18 -9.71
N LYS A 130 1.88 7.50 -9.61
CA LYS A 130 0.61 8.18 -9.30
C LYS A 130 -0.49 7.78 -10.29
N THR A 131 -1.20 6.70 -10.01
CA THR A 131 -2.48 6.38 -10.67
C THR A 131 -3.57 6.68 -9.65
N ALA A 132 -4.53 7.54 -10.03
CA ALA A 132 -5.46 8.22 -9.12
C ALA A 132 -6.21 7.28 -8.15
N ASP A 133 -6.43 6.02 -8.55
CA ASP A 133 -7.26 5.06 -7.81
C ASP A 133 -6.62 4.43 -6.56
N GLN A 134 -5.29 4.48 -6.39
CA GLN A 134 -4.63 3.88 -5.21
C GLN A 134 -4.29 4.86 -4.09
N SER A 135 -4.63 6.15 -4.27
CA SER A 135 -4.33 7.23 -3.32
C SER A 135 -5.12 7.14 -2.01
N TYR A 136 -6.25 6.42 -1.98
CA TYR A 136 -7.16 6.40 -0.83
C TYR A 136 -6.64 5.56 0.35
N ASN A 137 -5.89 4.48 0.09
CA ASN A 137 -5.42 3.56 1.14
C ASN A 137 -4.04 3.91 1.72
N ALA A 138 -3.33 4.88 1.15
CA ALA A 138 -2.00 5.30 1.61
C ALA A 138 -2.04 6.34 2.76
N PHE A 139 -3.22 6.80 3.17
CA PHE A 139 -3.37 7.71 4.30
C PHE A 139 -3.30 6.94 5.62
N SER A 140 -2.09 6.76 6.17
CA SER A 140 -1.96 6.41 7.58
C SER A 140 -2.41 7.63 8.41
N ILE A 141 -3.67 7.63 8.86
CA ILE A 141 -4.23 8.70 9.70
C ILE A 141 -3.34 8.97 10.94
N ALA A 142 -2.61 7.95 11.41
CA ALA A 142 -1.67 8.04 12.52
C ALA A 142 -0.49 8.99 12.28
N SER A 143 0.02 9.12 11.03
CA SER A 143 1.15 10.01 10.74
C SER A 143 0.75 11.49 10.67
N ILE A 144 -0.54 11.77 10.52
CA ILE A 144 -1.11 13.13 10.45
C ILE A 144 -1.41 13.69 11.85
N VAL A 145 -1.58 12.84 12.86
CA VAL A 145 -1.94 13.23 14.24
C VAL A 145 -0.95 14.25 14.84
N PRO A 146 0.38 14.08 14.79
CA PRO A 146 1.31 15.05 15.38
C PRO A 146 1.23 16.42 14.70
N LEU A 147 1.03 16.44 13.38
CA LEU A 147 0.93 17.67 12.59
C LEU A 147 -0.36 18.45 12.91
N VAL A 148 -1.48 17.76 13.09
CA VAL A 148 -2.75 18.37 13.51
C VAL A 148 -2.63 18.97 14.91
N ILE A 149 -1.96 18.30 15.84
CA ILE A 149 -1.73 18.82 17.20
C ILE A 149 -0.91 20.12 17.14
N ILE A 150 0.19 20.13 16.38
CA ILE A 150 1.02 21.34 16.21
C ILE A 150 0.20 22.48 15.59
N ALA A 151 -0.60 22.21 14.56
CA ALA A 151 -1.44 23.21 13.93
C ALA A 151 -2.46 23.82 14.90
N VAL A 152 -3.14 23.00 15.71
CA VAL A 152 -4.11 23.46 16.71
C VAL A 152 -3.43 24.30 17.80
N VAL A 153 -2.23 23.91 18.25
CA VAL A 153 -1.46 24.68 19.23
C VAL A 153 -1.05 26.04 18.68
N VAL A 154 -0.52 26.08 17.45
CA VAL A 154 -0.11 27.35 16.82
C VAL A 154 -1.32 28.25 16.62
N ILE A 155 -2.44 27.75 16.09
CA ILE A 155 -3.68 28.53 15.93
C ILE A 155 -4.17 29.06 17.29
N GLY A 156 -4.15 28.22 18.33
CA GLY A 156 -4.53 28.63 19.68
C GLY A 156 -3.68 29.77 20.25
N ILE A 157 -2.36 29.72 20.05
CA ILE A 157 -1.45 30.80 20.48
C ILE A 157 -1.74 32.09 19.72
N LEU A 158 -1.99 32.00 18.41
CA LEU A 158 -2.28 33.16 17.58
C LEU A 158 -3.62 33.82 17.90
N LEU A 159 -4.67 33.02 18.14
CA LEU A 159 -5.95 33.54 18.57
C LEU A 159 -5.83 34.27 19.91
N LYS A 160 -5.05 33.73 20.86
CA LYS A 160 -4.79 34.39 22.15
C LYS A 160 -3.96 35.68 22.01
N ALA A 161 -3.09 35.78 21.01
CA ALA A 161 -2.21 36.94 20.84
C ALA A 161 -2.85 38.10 20.05
N PHE A 162 -3.87 37.81 19.22
CA PHE A 162 -4.42 38.79 18.27
C PHE A 162 -5.94 39.02 18.37
N VAL A 163 -6.68 38.15 19.07
CA VAL A 163 -8.14 38.27 19.25
C VAL A 163 -8.53 38.62 20.69
N PHE A 164 -7.74 38.18 21.67
CA PHE A 164 -7.85 38.53 23.10
C PHE A 164 -6.66 39.39 23.53
#